data_AF-A0A661R8S0-F1
#
_entry.id   AF-A0A661R8S0-F1
#
_cell.length_a   1.000
_cell.length_b   1.000
_cell.length_c   1.000
_cell.angle_alpha   90.00
_cell.angle_beta   90.00
_cell.angle_gamma   90.00
#
_symmetry.space_group_name_H-M   'P 1'
#
loop_
_entity.id
_entity.type
_entity.pdbx_description
1 polymer ?
#
loop_
_entity_poly.entity_id
_entity_poly.type
_entity_poly.pdbx_seq_one_letter_code
_entity_poly.pdbx_strand_id
1 'polypeptide(L)'
;GGTRQVPVPEELAKQPRLTHEQVLQLASCARRAEKHFGQPQDMEWAIDRNGRLYFLQSRPLRLPASLASPEEKRPRVIKGHKILLDKGVIASRGVGAGPVYVVKSEDDLAGFPDSGVLVIRHTLPEFAVVLQRASAVVSDIGTVLGHLATVAREYNVPAIFNTEKATRVLTNGMQVTVDAIYANVYEGVVQEILREKKTADPFRASPVLKQLQEILQKITPLNLTDPRSPDFTPRGCKTFHDITRFAHEMALKEIFEFGEDTYFSERSAKKLVSKEIPLDWLVIDLGGGVRAGAKGKDVLPEDIVSIPMRAMWAGMTAVPWKGPPPMDTKGFLSVVAGSATAPDTLARLADKNYIVVAKQFCNVSTRLGFHFSTTEAYTGEEENQNYISFIFKGGGADDMRRNRRAAFIARILDKYDFRVEVKQDAVFARIEGHTQRFLEERLRVLGHVIVHTRQMDMVMYNERMVDWYYKDMLKAIESFVTVTH
;
A
#
# COMPACT_ATOMS: atom_id res chain seq x y z
N GLY A 1 36.67 -20.73 -38.81
CA GLY A 1 35.49 -20.12 -39.44
C GLY A 1 35.58 -18.63 -39.27
N GLY A 2 35.23 -17.85 -40.29
CA GLY A 2 35.30 -16.40 -40.25
C GLY A 2 34.76 -15.82 -41.55
N THR A 3 34.35 -14.56 -41.49
CA THR A 3 33.88 -13.81 -42.65
C THR A 3 34.89 -12.71 -42.97
N ARG A 4 35.05 -12.38 -44.26
CA ARG A 4 35.82 -11.22 -44.71
C ARG A 4 34.96 -10.36 -45.62
N GLN A 5 35.00 -9.05 -45.44
CA GLN A 5 34.36 -8.13 -46.37
C GLN A 5 35.23 -8.00 -47.62
N VAL A 6 34.62 -8.08 -48.79
CA VAL A 6 35.28 -7.90 -50.09
C VAL A 6 34.51 -6.87 -50.91
N PRO A 7 35.20 -5.96 -51.61
CA PRO A 7 34.54 -4.99 -52.50
C PRO A 7 33.72 -5.73 -53.56
N VAL A 8 32.50 -5.25 -53.81
CA VAL A 8 31.67 -5.75 -54.90
C VAL A 8 32.00 -4.94 -56.17
N PRO A 9 32.27 -5.58 -57.32
CA PRO A 9 32.48 -4.87 -58.59
C PRO A 9 31.31 -3.92 -58.92
N GLU A 10 31.61 -2.72 -59.44
CA GLU A 10 30.61 -1.69 -59.74
C GLU A 10 29.48 -2.18 -60.65
N GLU A 11 29.82 -3.01 -61.64
CA GLU A 11 28.86 -3.61 -62.57
C GLU A 11 27.82 -4.49 -61.86
N LEU A 12 28.23 -5.21 -60.80
CA LEU A 12 27.34 -6.04 -59.99
C LEU A 12 26.60 -5.22 -58.93
N ALA A 13 27.13 -4.07 -58.52
CA ALA A 13 26.48 -3.19 -57.54
C ALA A 13 25.21 -2.52 -58.09
N LYS A 14 25.15 -2.29 -59.41
CA LYS A 14 24.01 -1.68 -60.10
C LYS A 14 22.91 -2.68 -60.48
N GLN A 15 23.14 -3.97 -60.30
CA GLN A 15 22.18 -5.02 -60.66
C GLN A 15 21.34 -5.45 -59.44
N PRO A 16 20.04 -5.77 -59.65
CA PRO A 16 19.23 -6.41 -58.63
C PRO A 16 19.89 -7.68 -58.11
N ARG A 17 19.97 -7.83 -56.78
CA ARG A 17 20.61 -8.99 -56.14
C ARG A 17 19.77 -10.26 -56.19
N LEU A 18 18.49 -10.12 -56.54
CA LEU A 18 17.52 -11.19 -56.59
C LEU A 18 16.89 -11.25 -57.97
N THR A 19 16.64 -12.47 -58.44
CA THR A 19 15.80 -12.68 -59.62
C THR A 19 14.33 -12.43 -59.30
N HIS A 20 13.53 -12.17 -60.32
CA HIS A 20 12.08 -11.98 -60.15
C HIS A 20 11.41 -13.18 -59.46
N GLU A 21 11.83 -14.41 -59.82
CA GLU A 21 11.33 -15.63 -59.21
C GLU A 21 11.65 -15.72 -57.71
N GLN A 22 12.88 -15.37 -57.32
CA GLN A 22 13.29 -15.36 -55.90
C GLN A 22 12.49 -14.34 -55.08
N VAL A 23 12.19 -13.17 -55.65
CA VAL A 23 11.34 -12.17 -55.01
C VAL A 23 9.93 -12.70 -54.77
N LEU A 24 9.33 -13.38 -55.75
CA LEU A 24 8.00 -13.97 -55.61
C LEU A 24 7.98 -15.09 -54.56
N GLN A 25 9.01 -15.94 -54.53
CA GLN A 25 9.16 -16.99 -53.51
C GLN A 25 9.27 -16.39 -52.10
N LEU A 26 10.11 -15.36 -51.91
CA LEU A 26 10.25 -14.64 -50.65
C LEU A 26 8.93 -14.01 -50.20
N ALA A 27 8.22 -13.32 -51.10
CA ALA A 27 6.93 -12.69 -50.80
C ALA A 27 5.86 -13.72 -50.39
N SER A 28 5.78 -14.86 -51.08
CA SER A 28 4.87 -15.95 -50.73
C SER A 28 5.15 -16.52 -49.34
N CYS A 29 6.43 -16.74 -49.02
CA CYS A 29 6.86 -17.21 -47.71
C CYS A 29 6.58 -16.20 -46.60
N ALA A 30 6.83 -14.90 -46.84
CA ALA A 30 6.53 -13.83 -45.88
C ALA A 30 5.02 -13.76 -45.56
N ARG A 31 4.15 -13.84 -46.58
CA ARG A 31 2.69 -13.87 -46.39
C ARG A 31 2.21 -15.10 -45.63
N ARG A 32 2.83 -16.26 -45.88
CA ARG A 32 2.54 -17.49 -45.12
C ARG A 32 2.97 -17.36 -43.66
N ALA A 33 4.14 -16.78 -43.40
CA ALA A 33 4.64 -16.54 -42.05
C ALA A 33 3.72 -15.56 -41.30
N GLU A 34 3.34 -14.45 -41.92
CA GLU A 34 2.39 -13.48 -41.35
C GLU A 34 1.03 -14.13 -41.04
N LYS A 35 0.48 -14.92 -41.96
CA LYS A 35 -0.77 -15.67 -41.72
C LYS A 35 -0.63 -16.67 -40.57
N HIS A 36 0.51 -17.34 -40.46
CA HIS A 36 0.75 -18.35 -39.42
C HIS A 36 0.91 -17.72 -38.03
N PHE A 37 1.65 -16.61 -37.93
CA PHE A 37 1.91 -15.93 -36.67
C PHE A 37 0.87 -14.87 -36.30
N GLY A 38 -0.07 -14.56 -37.21
CA GLY A 38 -1.15 -13.58 -36.98
C GLY A 38 -0.69 -12.12 -36.93
N GLN A 39 0.55 -11.82 -37.30
CA GLN A 39 1.13 -10.47 -37.27
C GLN A 39 2.34 -10.34 -38.22
N PRO A 40 2.70 -9.12 -38.66
CA PRO A 40 3.86 -8.88 -39.54
C PRO A 40 5.17 -9.40 -38.93
N GLN A 41 6.08 -9.93 -39.77
CA GLN A 41 7.35 -10.54 -39.35
C GLN A 41 8.55 -9.78 -39.92
N ASP A 42 9.57 -9.59 -39.10
CA ASP A 42 10.95 -9.26 -39.48
C ASP A 42 11.71 -10.58 -39.69
N MET A 43 12.20 -10.81 -40.90
CA MET A 43 12.72 -12.12 -41.33
C MET A 43 14.11 -11.99 -41.95
N GLU A 44 15.05 -12.81 -41.47
CA GLU A 44 16.38 -12.97 -42.06
C GLU A 44 16.42 -14.24 -42.91
N TRP A 45 17.02 -14.13 -44.09
CA TRP A 45 17.08 -15.21 -45.06
C TRP A 45 18.40 -15.19 -45.83
N ALA A 46 18.73 -16.33 -46.42
CA ALA A 46 19.89 -16.48 -47.30
C ALA A 46 19.53 -17.37 -48.50
N ILE A 47 20.19 -17.13 -49.63
CA ILE A 47 20.10 -17.98 -50.81
C ILE A 47 21.47 -18.62 -51.01
N ASP A 48 21.50 -19.95 -51.13
CA ASP A 48 22.74 -20.68 -51.38
C ASP A 48 23.19 -20.57 -52.85
N ARG A 49 24.35 -21.15 -53.18
CA ARG A 49 24.89 -21.13 -54.55
C ARG A 49 24.02 -21.89 -55.58
N ASN A 50 23.14 -22.77 -55.10
CA ASN A 50 22.22 -23.53 -55.93
C ASN A 50 20.87 -22.82 -56.11
N GLY A 51 20.73 -21.59 -55.59
CA GLY A 51 19.49 -20.82 -55.68
C GLY A 51 18.44 -21.21 -54.64
N ARG A 52 18.78 -22.04 -53.65
CA ARG A 52 17.85 -22.48 -52.61
C ARG A 52 17.74 -21.45 -51.50
N LEU A 53 16.51 -21.05 -51.19
CA LEU A 53 16.17 -20.12 -50.12
C LEU A 53 16.14 -20.82 -48.75
N TYR A 54 16.78 -20.19 -47.76
CA TYR A 54 16.79 -20.58 -46.35
C TYR A 54 16.33 -19.42 -45.47
N PHE A 55 15.46 -19.69 -44.51
CA PHE A 55 15.13 -18.74 -43.44
C PHE A 55 16.03 -19.00 -42.25
N LEU A 56 16.70 -17.95 -41.79
CA LEU A 56 17.66 -18.00 -40.69
C LEU A 56 17.03 -17.53 -39.38
N GLN A 57 16.17 -16.52 -39.44
CA GLN A 57 15.49 -15.95 -38.28
C GLN A 57 14.12 -15.40 -38.67
N SER A 58 13.15 -15.49 -37.76
CA SER A 58 11.88 -14.78 -37.85
C SER A 58 11.51 -14.26 -36.48
N ARG A 59 11.10 -13.00 -36.40
CA ARG A 59 10.58 -12.38 -35.18
C ARG A 59 9.48 -11.38 -35.53
N PRO A 60 8.59 -11.01 -34.60
CA PRO A 60 7.58 -9.99 -34.86
C PRO A 60 8.23 -8.69 -35.34
N LEU A 61 7.72 -8.12 -36.43
CA LEU A 61 8.20 -6.86 -36.97
C LEU A 61 7.88 -5.74 -35.98
N ARG A 62 8.91 -5.21 -35.32
CA ARG A 62 8.78 -4.01 -34.49
C ARG A 62 8.97 -2.79 -35.39
N LEU A 63 7.88 -2.29 -35.97
CA LEU A 63 7.91 -0.98 -36.59
C LEU A 63 8.16 0.07 -35.50
N PRO A 64 9.07 1.03 -35.70
CA PRO A 64 9.12 2.22 -34.87
C PRO A 64 7.72 2.83 -34.82
N ALA A 65 7.30 3.26 -33.64
CA ALA A 65 5.98 3.89 -33.41
C ALA A 65 5.70 5.12 -34.31
N SER A 66 6.66 5.56 -35.13
CA SER A 66 6.49 6.64 -36.10
C SER A 66 5.78 6.26 -37.41
N LEU A 67 5.55 4.98 -37.70
CA LEU A 67 4.91 4.54 -38.97
C LEU A 67 3.55 3.84 -38.79
N ALA A 68 3.18 3.49 -37.56
CA ALA A 68 1.85 2.98 -37.21
C ALA A 68 1.10 4.08 -36.46
N SER A 69 0.36 4.90 -37.22
CA SER A 69 -0.45 6.05 -36.77
C SER A 69 0.32 7.19 -36.09
N PRO A 70 -0.01 8.46 -36.38
CA PRO A 70 0.44 9.54 -35.52
C PRO A 70 -0.22 9.33 -34.16
N GLU A 71 0.53 8.94 -33.13
CA GLU A 71 0.27 9.58 -31.83
C GLU A 71 0.50 11.06 -32.09
N GLU A 72 -0.58 11.77 -32.41
CA GLU A 72 -0.58 13.23 -32.50
C GLU A 72 0.14 13.73 -31.25
N LYS A 73 1.07 14.67 -31.42
CA LYS A 73 1.67 15.44 -30.33
C LYS A 73 0.55 16.22 -29.64
N ARG A 74 -0.22 15.54 -28.80
CA ARG A 74 -1.37 16.10 -28.12
C ARG A 74 -0.87 17.11 -27.10
N PRO A 75 -1.34 18.36 -27.14
CA PRO A 75 -0.87 19.37 -26.20
C PRO A 75 -1.17 18.95 -24.77
N ARG A 76 -0.23 19.19 -23.85
CA ARG A 76 -0.36 18.85 -22.42
C ARG A 76 -1.58 19.50 -21.77
N VAL A 77 -2.01 20.64 -22.29
CA VAL A 77 -3.18 21.39 -21.83
C VAL A 77 -4.07 21.72 -23.03
N ILE A 78 -5.37 21.45 -22.90
CA ILE A 78 -6.36 21.86 -23.91
C ILE A 78 -6.79 23.30 -23.61
N LYS A 79 -6.50 24.22 -24.54
CA LYS A 79 -6.86 25.63 -24.40
C LYS A 79 -8.37 25.80 -24.37
N GLY A 80 -8.86 26.74 -23.56
CA GLY A 80 -10.30 27.04 -23.43
C GLY A 80 -11.03 26.22 -22.37
N HIS A 81 -10.37 25.24 -21.74
CA HIS A 81 -10.93 24.45 -20.65
C HIS A 81 -10.24 24.76 -19.32
N LYS A 82 -11.04 24.89 -18.26
CA LYS A 82 -10.55 25.12 -16.90
C LYS A 82 -10.04 23.82 -16.29
N ILE A 83 -8.81 23.84 -15.79
CA ILE A 83 -8.23 22.71 -15.04
C ILE A 83 -8.58 22.87 -13.56
N LEU A 84 -9.18 21.83 -12.98
CA LEU A 84 -9.51 21.73 -11.56
C LEU A 84 -8.36 21.10 -10.75
N LEU A 85 -7.65 20.14 -11.36
CA LEU A 85 -6.49 19.46 -10.79
C LEU A 85 -5.43 19.26 -11.88
N ASP A 86 -4.17 19.59 -11.57
CA ASP A 86 -3.00 19.50 -12.46
C ASP A 86 -1.84 18.70 -11.81
N LYS A 87 -2.15 17.97 -10.73
CA LYS A 87 -1.21 17.22 -9.92
C LYS A 87 -1.73 15.81 -9.67
N GLY A 88 -0.82 14.85 -9.68
CA GLY A 88 -1.08 13.45 -9.36
C GLY A 88 -0.12 12.54 -10.12
N VAL A 89 -0.16 11.25 -9.78
CA VAL A 89 0.59 10.19 -10.44
C VAL A 89 -0.37 9.37 -11.30
N ILE A 90 0.01 9.14 -12.56
CA ILE A 90 -0.79 8.38 -13.50
C ILE A 90 -0.74 6.89 -13.11
N ALA A 91 -1.84 6.39 -12.56
CA ALA A 91 -2.00 4.98 -12.22
C ALA A 91 -2.38 4.16 -13.45
N SER A 92 -3.29 4.65 -14.28
CA SER A 92 -3.74 4.00 -15.51
C SER A 92 -3.97 5.05 -16.60
N ARG A 93 -3.32 4.88 -17.77
CA ARG A 93 -3.37 5.86 -18.85
C ARG A 93 -4.72 5.83 -19.57
N GLY A 94 -5.18 7.00 -20.00
CA GLY A 94 -6.38 7.15 -20.82
C GLY A 94 -7.13 8.43 -20.51
N VAL A 95 -8.28 8.61 -21.14
CA VAL A 95 -9.19 9.74 -20.89
C VAL A 95 -10.59 9.21 -20.62
N GLY A 96 -11.24 9.76 -19.60
CA GLY A 96 -12.61 9.42 -19.22
C GLY A 96 -13.37 10.66 -18.77
N ALA A 97 -14.69 10.67 -18.96
CA ALA A 97 -15.53 11.78 -18.52
C ALA A 97 -16.86 11.26 -17.97
N GLY A 98 -17.40 11.99 -17.00
CA GLY A 98 -18.66 11.65 -16.36
C GLY A 98 -18.92 12.45 -15.09
N PRO A 99 -20.04 12.16 -14.40
CA PRO A 99 -20.38 12.83 -13.16
C PRO A 99 -19.47 12.32 -12.04
N VAL A 100 -18.90 13.25 -11.27
CA VAL A 100 -18.14 12.94 -10.06
C VAL A 100 -19.03 12.22 -9.06
N TYR A 101 -18.52 11.14 -8.47
CA TYR A 101 -19.10 10.47 -7.33
C TYR A 101 -18.02 10.20 -6.28
N VAL A 102 -18.06 10.97 -5.19
CA VAL A 102 -17.16 10.93 -4.06
C VAL A 102 -17.61 9.83 -3.10
N VAL A 103 -16.76 8.84 -2.89
CA VAL A 103 -17.00 7.67 -2.02
C VAL A 103 -16.14 7.80 -0.78
N LYS A 104 -16.75 7.66 0.41
CA LYS A 104 -16.08 7.71 1.71
C LYS A 104 -16.02 6.34 2.37
N SER A 105 -17.06 5.52 2.20
CA SER A 105 -17.12 4.15 2.70
C SER A 105 -17.69 3.19 1.65
N GLU A 106 -17.60 1.89 1.92
CA GLU A 106 -18.15 0.83 1.07
C GLU A 106 -19.66 1.00 0.84
N ASP A 107 -20.40 1.48 1.85
CA ASP A 107 -21.85 1.70 1.77
C ASP A 107 -22.24 2.71 0.66
N ASP A 108 -21.37 3.67 0.35
CA ASP A 108 -21.63 4.67 -0.69
C ASP A 108 -21.63 4.06 -2.10
N LEU A 109 -20.99 2.89 -2.28
CA LEU A 109 -20.81 2.25 -3.60
C LEU A 109 -22.11 1.78 -4.23
N ALA A 110 -23.13 1.47 -3.42
CA ALA A 110 -24.43 1.03 -3.92
C ALA A 110 -25.10 2.09 -4.82
N GLY A 111 -24.84 3.37 -4.57
CA GLY A 111 -25.37 4.50 -5.34
C GLY A 111 -24.51 4.95 -6.52
N PHE A 112 -23.38 4.30 -6.78
CA PHE A 112 -22.45 4.72 -7.83
C PHE A 112 -23.12 4.66 -9.23
N PRO A 113 -23.08 5.74 -10.04
CA PRO A 113 -23.73 5.78 -11.35
C PRO A 113 -22.90 5.10 -12.44
N ASP A 114 -23.55 4.65 -13.53
CA ASP A 114 -22.83 4.18 -14.71
C ASP A 114 -22.10 5.33 -15.39
N SER A 115 -20.87 5.07 -15.85
CA SER A 115 -19.93 6.05 -16.41
C SER A 115 -19.55 7.18 -15.43
N GLY A 116 -19.72 6.99 -14.13
CA GLY A 116 -19.29 7.93 -13.10
C GLY A 116 -17.77 8.06 -12.99
N VAL A 117 -17.29 9.21 -12.51
CA VAL A 117 -15.89 9.42 -12.12
C VAL A 117 -15.77 9.14 -10.63
N LEU A 118 -15.11 8.05 -10.27
CA LEU A 118 -14.90 7.66 -8.87
C LEU A 118 -13.86 8.58 -8.23
N VAL A 119 -14.25 9.30 -7.19
CA VAL A 119 -13.36 10.17 -6.42
C VAL A 119 -13.27 9.65 -4.99
N ILE A 120 -12.06 9.35 -4.53
CA ILE A 120 -11.83 8.69 -3.24
C ILE A 120 -10.66 9.32 -2.51
N ARG A 121 -10.70 9.29 -1.17
CA ARG A 121 -9.55 9.77 -0.39
C ARG A 121 -8.40 8.76 -0.41
N HIS A 122 -8.70 7.50 -0.13
CA HIS A 122 -7.73 6.41 -0.07
C HIS A 122 -8.07 5.32 -1.08
N THR A 123 -7.06 4.74 -1.71
CA THR A 123 -7.24 3.57 -2.58
C THR A 123 -7.47 2.31 -1.75
N LEU A 124 -8.75 1.98 -1.52
CA LEU A 124 -9.17 0.77 -0.82
C LEU A 124 -9.53 -0.35 -1.82
N PRO A 125 -9.19 -1.62 -1.57
CA PRO A 125 -9.52 -2.74 -2.47
C PRO A 125 -11.01 -2.90 -2.76
N GLU A 126 -11.87 -2.59 -1.79
CA GLU A 126 -13.32 -2.74 -1.86
C GLU A 126 -13.92 -1.86 -2.97
N PHE A 127 -13.27 -0.74 -3.29
CA PHE A 127 -13.69 0.16 -4.38
C PHE A 127 -13.47 -0.41 -5.78
N ALA A 128 -12.75 -1.54 -5.91
CA ALA A 128 -12.53 -2.19 -7.20
C ALA A 128 -13.84 -2.65 -7.86
N VAL A 129 -14.88 -2.93 -7.08
CA VAL A 129 -16.17 -3.48 -7.56
C VAL A 129 -16.90 -2.55 -8.54
N VAL A 130 -16.70 -1.23 -8.44
CA VAL A 130 -17.35 -0.26 -9.32
C VAL A 130 -16.53 0.11 -10.55
N LEU A 131 -15.29 -0.38 -10.69
CA LEU A 131 -14.38 0.04 -11.76
C LEU A 131 -14.89 -0.31 -13.16
N GLN A 132 -15.59 -1.43 -13.33
CA GLN A 132 -16.18 -1.77 -14.64
C GLN A 132 -17.24 -0.76 -15.11
N ARG A 133 -17.84 -0.03 -14.17
CA ARG A 133 -18.87 0.98 -14.41
C ARG A 133 -18.29 2.39 -14.44
N ALA A 134 -17.08 2.59 -13.91
CA ALA A 134 -16.44 3.90 -13.81
C ALA A 134 -15.85 4.35 -15.16
N SER A 135 -15.98 5.63 -15.47
CA SER A 135 -15.32 6.25 -16.62
C SER A 135 -13.89 6.69 -16.30
N ALA A 136 -13.59 7.00 -15.03
CA ALA A 136 -12.26 7.30 -14.53
C ALA A 136 -12.20 7.19 -12.99
N VAL A 137 -10.98 7.16 -12.44
CA VAL A 137 -10.72 7.18 -10.98
C VAL A 137 -9.77 8.30 -10.62
N VAL A 138 -10.06 9.03 -9.54
CA VAL A 138 -9.19 10.05 -8.97
C VAL A 138 -9.04 9.81 -7.47
N SER A 139 -7.82 9.77 -6.94
CA SER A 139 -7.58 9.63 -5.50
C SER A 139 -6.71 10.72 -4.90
N ASP A 140 -6.98 11.11 -3.65
CA ASP A 140 -6.11 12.04 -2.90
C ASP A 140 -4.81 11.35 -2.49
N ILE A 141 -4.93 10.11 -2.01
CA ILE A 141 -3.85 9.28 -1.50
C ILE A 141 -3.90 7.92 -2.20
N GLY A 142 -2.75 7.43 -2.63
CA GLY A 142 -2.63 6.11 -3.25
C GLY A 142 -1.38 5.98 -4.10
N THR A 143 -0.94 4.74 -4.30
CA THR A 143 0.27 4.44 -5.07
C THR A 143 -0.06 3.79 -6.39
N VAL A 144 0.79 3.99 -7.40
CA VAL A 144 0.66 3.34 -8.72
C VAL A 144 0.89 1.83 -8.69
N LEU A 145 1.47 1.31 -7.61
CA LEU A 145 1.66 -0.13 -7.40
C LEU A 145 0.53 -0.75 -6.57
N GLY A 146 -0.36 0.06 -5.99
CA GLY A 146 -1.46 -0.41 -5.16
C GLY A 146 -2.47 -1.26 -5.93
N HIS A 147 -3.21 -2.10 -5.20
CA HIS A 147 -4.18 -3.03 -5.80
C HIS A 147 -5.17 -2.32 -6.75
N LEU A 148 -5.76 -1.20 -6.32
CA LEU A 148 -6.72 -0.45 -7.13
C LEU A 148 -6.11 0.11 -8.44
N ALA A 149 -4.82 0.48 -8.43
CA ALA A 149 -4.12 0.92 -9.65
C ALA A 149 -4.00 -0.23 -10.66
N THR A 150 -3.66 -1.43 -10.17
CA THR A 150 -3.57 -2.63 -11.00
C THR A 150 -4.91 -3.00 -11.61
N VAL A 151 -5.99 -2.99 -10.81
CA VAL A 151 -7.34 -3.30 -11.30
C VAL A 151 -7.83 -2.23 -12.28
N ALA A 152 -7.53 -0.94 -12.06
CA ALA A 152 -7.85 0.13 -13.01
C ALA A 152 -7.16 -0.09 -14.38
N ARG A 153 -5.90 -0.55 -14.41
CA ARG A 153 -5.20 -0.93 -15.64
C ARG A 153 -5.85 -2.14 -16.31
N GLU A 154 -6.20 -3.16 -15.55
CA GLU A 154 -6.85 -4.37 -16.05
C GLU A 154 -8.15 -4.05 -16.79
N TYR A 155 -8.98 -3.17 -16.23
CA TYR A 155 -10.22 -2.72 -16.85
C TYR A 155 -10.06 -1.57 -17.85
N ASN A 156 -8.83 -1.08 -18.10
CA ASN A 156 -8.56 0.10 -18.93
C ASN A 156 -9.41 1.31 -18.52
N VAL A 157 -9.50 1.54 -17.20
CA VAL A 157 -10.11 2.71 -16.59
C VAL A 157 -9.01 3.74 -16.34
N PRO A 158 -9.08 4.95 -16.91
CA PRO A 158 -8.16 6.04 -16.63
C PRO A 158 -8.09 6.36 -15.13
N ALA A 159 -6.88 6.49 -14.58
CA ALA A 159 -6.72 6.72 -13.15
C ALA A 159 -5.57 7.66 -12.82
N ILE A 160 -5.85 8.68 -12.00
CA ILE A 160 -4.87 9.62 -11.43
C ILE A 160 -4.92 9.48 -9.91
N PHE A 161 -3.83 9.02 -9.30
CA PHE A 161 -3.74 8.86 -7.85
C PHE A 161 -2.84 9.94 -7.24
N ASN A 162 -2.85 10.06 -5.92
CA ASN A 162 -2.00 10.99 -5.18
C ASN A 162 -2.18 12.46 -5.62
N THR A 163 -3.44 12.88 -5.84
CA THR A 163 -3.81 14.26 -6.21
C THR A 163 -3.86 15.21 -5.01
N GLU A 164 -3.74 14.66 -3.79
CA GLU A 164 -3.76 15.32 -2.47
C GLU A 164 -5.08 15.99 -2.08
N LYS A 165 -5.85 16.55 -3.04
CA LYS A 165 -6.98 17.43 -2.77
C LYS A 165 -8.22 17.20 -3.66
N ALA A 166 -8.27 16.16 -4.49
CA ALA A 166 -9.43 15.86 -5.31
C ALA A 166 -10.74 15.77 -4.53
N THR A 167 -10.80 15.11 -3.37
CA THR A 167 -12.05 15.00 -2.58
C THR A 167 -12.54 16.34 -2.02
N ARG A 168 -11.64 17.35 -1.94
CA ARG A 168 -11.97 18.71 -1.49
C ARG A 168 -12.37 19.62 -2.65
N VAL A 169 -11.86 19.37 -3.85
CA VAL A 169 -12.08 20.19 -5.06
C VAL A 169 -13.27 19.72 -5.88
N LEU A 170 -13.47 18.40 -5.98
CA LEU A 170 -14.50 17.78 -6.81
C LEU A 170 -15.74 17.47 -5.97
N THR A 171 -16.93 17.76 -6.50
CA THR A 171 -18.21 17.58 -5.79
C THR A 171 -19.14 16.63 -6.54
N ASN A 172 -19.96 15.86 -5.82
CA ASN A 172 -20.94 14.94 -6.41
C ASN A 172 -21.79 15.58 -7.51
N GLY A 173 -21.93 14.89 -8.65
CA GLY A 173 -22.69 15.35 -9.81
C GLY A 173 -21.96 16.34 -10.72
N MET A 174 -20.78 16.84 -10.34
CA MET A 174 -19.98 17.71 -11.20
C MET A 174 -19.51 16.92 -12.43
N GLN A 175 -19.78 17.44 -13.63
CA GLN A 175 -19.24 16.87 -14.86
C GLN A 175 -17.77 17.22 -14.99
N VAL A 176 -16.91 16.20 -15.16
CA VAL A 176 -15.46 16.39 -15.33
C VAL A 176 -14.91 15.51 -16.44
N THR A 177 -13.74 15.89 -16.94
CA THR A 177 -12.93 15.05 -17.83
C THR A 177 -11.57 14.79 -17.18
N VAL A 178 -11.26 13.53 -16.97
CA VAL A 178 -9.99 13.05 -16.40
C VAL A 178 -9.05 12.69 -17.55
N ASP A 179 -7.99 13.46 -17.71
CA ASP A 179 -6.89 13.21 -18.62
C ASP A 179 -5.73 12.56 -17.87
N ALA A 180 -5.77 11.23 -17.76
CA ALA A 180 -4.72 10.42 -17.14
C ALA A 180 -3.54 10.17 -18.09
N ILE A 181 -3.37 10.95 -19.15
CA ILE A 181 -2.15 10.99 -19.97
C ILE A 181 -1.21 12.07 -19.45
N TYR A 182 -1.78 13.20 -19.02
CA TYR A 182 -1.04 14.37 -18.54
C TYR A 182 -1.35 14.77 -17.09
N ALA A 183 -2.13 13.95 -16.38
CA ALA A 183 -2.55 14.15 -15.00
C ALA A 183 -3.37 15.43 -14.79
N ASN A 184 -4.27 15.74 -15.72
CA ASN A 184 -5.18 16.88 -15.61
C ASN A 184 -6.63 16.41 -15.38
N VAL A 185 -7.38 17.16 -14.57
CA VAL A 185 -8.83 17.03 -14.46
C VAL A 185 -9.47 18.35 -14.86
N TYR A 186 -10.28 18.33 -15.91
CA TYR A 186 -10.96 19.51 -16.45
C TYR A 186 -12.39 19.62 -15.94
N GLU A 187 -12.86 20.85 -15.81
CA GLU A 187 -14.28 21.16 -15.60
C GLU A 187 -15.07 20.89 -16.88
N GLY A 188 -16.17 20.13 -16.77
CA GLY A 188 -17.01 19.76 -17.90
C GLY A 188 -16.46 18.61 -18.75
N VAL A 189 -17.14 18.37 -19.88
CA VAL A 189 -16.81 17.30 -20.83
C VAL A 189 -15.98 17.89 -21.99
N VAL A 190 -14.71 17.49 -22.10
CA VAL A 190 -13.77 17.95 -23.14
C VAL A 190 -13.79 16.97 -24.31
N GLN A 191 -14.57 17.29 -25.34
CA GLN A 191 -14.85 16.37 -26.45
C GLN A 191 -13.63 16.11 -27.34
N GLU A 192 -12.69 17.05 -27.42
CA GLU A 192 -11.48 16.93 -28.24
C GLU A 192 -10.65 15.71 -27.84
N ILE A 193 -10.67 15.35 -26.55
CA ILE A 193 -9.78 14.33 -25.98
C ILE A 193 -10.47 13.00 -25.69
N LEU A 194 -11.80 12.95 -25.77
CA LEU A 194 -12.58 11.71 -25.61
C LEU A 194 -12.69 10.91 -26.91
N ARG A 195 -12.39 11.52 -28.06
CA ARG A 195 -12.54 10.91 -29.39
C ARG A 195 -11.39 9.97 -29.80
N GLU A 196 -10.31 9.89 -29.03
CA GLU A 196 -9.24 8.93 -29.28
C GLU A 196 -9.75 7.50 -29.06
N LYS A 197 -9.98 6.79 -30.17
CA LYS A 197 -10.42 5.39 -30.19
C LYS A 197 -9.46 4.55 -29.34
N LYS A 198 -10.01 3.83 -28.36
CA LYS A 198 -9.38 2.61 -27.82
C LYS A 198 -9.10 1.68 -29.01
N THR A 199 -7.87 1.66 -29.50
CA THR A 199 -7.40 0.57 -30.34
C THR A 199 -7.54 -0.69 -29.50
N ALA A 200 -8.39 -1.61 -29.96
CA ALA A 200 -8.52 -2.91 -29.33
C ALA A 200 -7.12 -3.53 -29.28
N ASP A 201 -6.61 -3.76 -28.08
CA ASP A 201 -5.27 -4.29 -27.86
C ASP A 201 -5.24 -5.75 -28.36
N PRO A 202 -4.53 -6.05 -29.48
CA PRO A 202 -4.44 -7.41 -30.00
C PRO A 202 -3.73 -8.37 -29.02
N PHE A 203 -3.02 -7.84 -28.01
CA PHE A 203 -2.40 -8.64 -26.96
C PHE A 203 -3.42 -9.37 -26.08
N ARG A 204 -4.66 -8.86 -25.96
CA ARG A 204 -5.75 -9.48 -25.20
C ARG A 204 -6.19 -10.86 -25.72
N ALA A 205 -5.95 -11.14 -27.00
CA ALA A 205 -6.23 -12.43 -27.62
C ALA A 205 -4.97 -13.31 -27.78
N SER A 206 -3.82 -12.88 -27.27
CA SER A 206 -2.58 -13.63 -27.43
C SER A 206 -2.56 -14.89 -26.56
N PRO A 207 -2.06 -16.04 -27.07
CA PRO A 207 -1.82 -17.23 -26.25
C PRO A 207 -0.91 -16.97 -25.04
N VAL A 208 0.01 -16.01 -25.17
CA VAL A 208 0.93 -15.60 -24.10
C VAL A 208 0.18 -14.96 -22.94
N LEU A 209 -0.76 -14.04 -23.21
CA LEU A 209 -1.55 -13.43 -22.14
C LEU A 209 -2.43 -14.47 -21.42
N LYS A 210 -3.02 -15.41 -22.15
CA LYS A 210 -3.79 -16.51 -21.55
C LYS A 210 -2.93 -17.35 -20.61
N GLN A 211 -1.72 -17.70 -21.03
CA GLN A 211 -0.77 -18.44 -20.20
C GLN A 211 -0.33 -17.63 -18.98
N LEU A 212 -0.08 -16.33 -19.13
CA LEU A 212 0.23 -15.44 -18.00
C LEU A 212 -0.94 -15.33 -17.01
N GLN A 213 -2.19 -15.28 -17.49
CA GLN A 213 -3.39 -15.29 -16.64
C GLN A 213 -3.53 -16.60 -15.85
N GLU A 214 -3.29 -17.75 -16.49
CA GLU A 214 -3.29 -19.06 -15.83
C GLU A 214 -2.19 -19.15 -14.75
N ILE A 215 -1.00 -18.60 -15.02
CA ILE A 215 0.09 -18.50 -14.04
C ILE A 215 -0.29 -17.55 -12.89
N LEU A 216 -0.87 -16.40 -13.20
CA LEU A 216 -1.30 -15.38 -12.22
C LEU A 216 -2.26 -15.96 -11.18
N GLN A 217 -3.15 -16.88 -11.57
CA GLN A 217 -4.06 -17.59 -10.66
C GLN A 217 -3.32 -18.49 -9.65
N LYS A 218 -2.07 -18.88 -9.92
CA LYS A 218 -1.22 -19.63 -8.99
C LYS A 218 -0.31 -18.74 -8.15
N ILE A 219 -0.29 -17.44 -8.42
CA ILE A 219 0.60 -16.49 -7.74
C ILE A 219 -0.20 -15.60 -6.79
N THR A 220 -1.19 -14.88 -7.31
CA THR A 220 -1.79 -13.72 -6.62
C THR A 220 -2.95 -14.00 -5.67
N PRO A 221 -3.85 -14.98 -5.89
CA PRO A 221 -4.99 -15.18 -5.00
C PRO A 221 -4.54 -15.56 -3.59
N LEU A 222 -5.14 -14.93 -2.58
CA LEU A 222 -4.91 -15.27 -1.17
C LEU A 222 -6.07 -16.14 -0.67
N ASN A 223 -5.79 -17.41 -0.44
CA ASN A 223 -6.72 -18.41 0.05
C ASN A 223 -6.52 -18.68 1.55
N LEU A 224 -5.30 -18.47 2.06
CA LEU A 224 -4.92 -18.74 3.44
C LEU A 224 -5.19 -17.51 4.33
N THR A 225 -6.47 -17.19 4.57
CA THR A 225 -6.88 -15.91 5.17
C THR A 225 -7.02 -15.93 6.69
N ASP A 226 -7.38 -17.06 7.31
CA ASP A 226 -7.55 -17.18 8.77
C ASP A 226 -6.42 -18.01 9.41
N PRO A 227 -5.50 -17.38 10.16
CA PRO A 227 -4.42 -18.04 10.91
C PRO A 227 -4.86 -19.12 11.91
N ARG A 228 -6.11 -19.05 12.37
CA ARG A 228 -6.66 -19.98 13.38
C ARG A 228 -7.38 -21.16 12.73
N SER A 229 -7.52 -21.16 11.42
CA SER A 229 -8.13 -22.27 10.69
C SER A 229 -7.26 -23.52 10.79
N PRO A 230 -7.85 -24.71 10.95
CA PRO A 230 -7.10 -25.97 10.85
C PRO A 230 -6.46 -26.17 9.47
N ASP A 231 -6.93 -25.45 8.44
CA ASP A 231 -6.36 -25.46 7.10
C ASP A 231 -5.16 -24.53 6.94
N PHE A 232 -4.83 -23.70 7.95
CA PHE A 232 -3.68 -22.79 7.94
C PHE A 232 -2.37 -23.56 8.14
N THR A 233 -1.98 -24.30 7.11
CA THR A 233 -0.83 -25.22 7.12
C THR A 233 -0.01 -25.04 5.84
N PRO A 234 1.24 -25.54 5.79
CA PRO A 234 2.02 -25.54 4.55
C PRO A 234 1.30 -26.26 3.41
N ARG A 235 0.53 -27.31 3.72
CA ARG A 235 -0.29 -28.05 2.73
C ARG A 235 -1.53 -27.27 2.27
N GLY A 236 -2.00 -26.32 3.07
CA GLY A 236 -3.11 -25.44 2.72
C GLY A 236 -2.73 -24.33 1.72
N CYS A 237 -1.44 -24.08 1.52
CA CYS A 237 -0.95 -23.07 0.58
C CYS A 237 -1.21 -23.51 -0.87
N LYS A 238 -2.05 -22.77 -1.60
CA LYS A 238 -2.41 -23.07 -3.00
C LYS A 238 -1.74 -22.13 -3.99
N THR A 239 -1.23 -21.00 -3.52
CA THR A 239 -0.57 -19.96 -4.32
C THR A 239 0.74 -19.48 -3.69
N PHE A 240 1.56 -18.75 -4.44
CA PHE A 240 2.75 -18.08 -3.88
C PHE A 240 2.39 -17.02 -2.82
N HIS A 241 1.25 -16.33 -2.98
CA HIS A 241 0.76 -15.40 -1.97
C HIS A 241 0.42 -16.12 -0.66
N ASP A 242 -0.19 -17.32 -0.72
CA ASP A 242 -0.45 -18.14 0.46
C ASP A 242 0.84 -18.53 1.19
N ILE A 243 1.90 -18.91 0.46
CA ILE A 243 3.21 -19.23 1.04
C ILE A 243 3.78 -18.02 1.77
N THR A 244 3.71 -16.85 1.15
CA THR A 244 4.21 -15.60 1.75
C THR A 244 3.42 -15.24 3.00
N ARG A 245 2.08 -15.37 2.98
CA ARG A 245 1.20 -15.14 4.13
C ARG A 245 1.46 -16.13 5.27
N PHE A 246 1.65 -17.41 4.94
CA PHE A 246 1.95 -18.47 5.90
C PHE A 246 3.30 -18.23 6.58
N ALA A 247 4.35 -17.95 5.80
CA ALA A 247 5.68 -17.64 6.33
C ALA A 247 5.64 -16.40 7.22
N HIS A 248 4.90 -15.35 6.83
CA HIS A 248 4.70 -14.16 7.66
C HIS A 248 3.99 -14.49 8.98
N GLU A 249 2.92 -15.28 8.95
CA GLU A 249 2.21 -15.69 10.18
C GLU A 249 3.09 -16.54 11.09
N MET A 250 3.87 -17.48 10.54
CA MET A 250 4.79 -18.28 11.34
C MET A 250 5.89 -17.41 11.95
N ALA A 251 6.39 -16.40 11.23
CA ALA A 251 7.33 -15.43 11.79
C ALA A 251 6.69 -14.60 12.91
N LEU A 252 5.45 -14.15 12.76
CA LEU A 252 4.72 -13.45 13.82
C LEU A 252 4.47 -14.34 15.03
N LYS A 253 3.99 -15.57 14.79
CA LYS A 253 3.74 -16.56 15.82
C LYS A 253 5.02 -16.87 16.59
N GLU A 254 6.14 -17.07 15.88
CA GLU A 254 7.44 -17.20 16.50
C GLU A 254 7.75 -15.95 17.33
N ILE A 255 7.67 -14.73 16.81
CA ILE A 255 7.92 -13.50 17.59
C ILE A 255 7.07 -13.42 18.88
N PHE A 256 5.81 -13.89 18.86
CA PHE A 256 4.91 -13.88 20.02
C PHE A 256 5.14 -15.07 20.98
N GLU A 257 5.35 -16.29 20.48
CA GLU A 257 5.63 -17.50 21.27
C GLU A 257 7.08 -17.52 21.82
N PHE A 258 8.01 -16.83 21.15
CA PHE A 258 9.38 -16.55 21.62
C PHE A 258 9.38 -15.71 22.91
N GLY A 259 8.23 -15.09 23.26
CA GLY A 259 8.01 -14.43 24.55
C GLY A 259 7.53 -15.37 25.67
N GLU A 260 7.01 -16.56 25.37
CA GLU A 260 6.40 -17.46 26.35
C GLU A 260 7.33 -18.58 26.84
N ASP A 261 8.17 -19.19 25.98
CA ASP A 261 8.93 -20.41 26.36
C ASP A 261 10.44 -20.40 26.10
N THR A 262 11.02 -19.29 25.63
CA THR A 262 12.48 -19.17 25.54
C THR A 262 12.96 -17.90 26.20
N TYR A 263 13.67 -18.07 27.31
CA TYR A 263 14.61 -17.07 27.80
C TYR A 263 15.45 -16.61 26.59
N PHE A 264 15.24 -15.39 26.10
CA PHE A 264 16.38 -14.64 25.57
C PHE A 264 17.49 -14.85 26.59
N SER A 265 18.70 -15.24 26.16
CA SER A 265 19.82 -15.06 27.06
C SER A 265 19.74 -13.59 27.49
N GLU A 266 19.67 -13.31 28.79
CA GLU A 266 19.55 -11.95 29.35
C GLU A 266 20.70 -11.01 28.92
N ARG A 267 21.55 -11.45 27.97
CA ARG A 267 22.66 -10.77 27.35
C ARG A 267 22.28 -9.98 26.08
N SER A 268 21.16 -10.26 25.41
CA SER A 268 20.80 -9.60 24.13
C SER A 268 19.78 -8.47 24.27
N ALA A 269 18.85 -8.56 25.23
CA ALA A 269 17.88 -7.50 25.52
C ALA A 269 18.50 -6.50 26.51
N LYS A 270 18.31 -5.21 26.25
CA LYS A 270 18.80 -4.13 27.12
C LYS A 270 17.64 -3.37 27.75
N LYS A 271 17.77 -2.93 29.00
CA LYS A 271 16.76 -2.12 29.67
C LYS A 271 16.82 -0.68 29.14
N LEU A 272 15.69 -0.15 28.66
CA LEU A 272 15.61 1.27 28.34
C LEU A 272 15.40 2.06 29.63
N VAL A 273 16.32 2.97 29.94
CA VAL A 273 16.26 3.82 31.13
C VAL A 273 15.78 5.19 30.72
N SER A 274 14.54 5.54 31.09
CA SER A 274 13.91 6.82 30.80
C SER A 274 13.30 7.41 32.07
N LYS A 275 13.41 8.73 32.23
CA LYS A 275 12.79 9.47 33.35
C LYS A 275 11.38 9.97 32.99
N GLU A 276 11.08 10.02 31.70
CA GLU A 276 9.85 10.57 31.14
C GLU A 276 8.68 9.61 31.24
N ILE A 277 8.94 8.30 31.08
CA ILE A 277 7.92 7.25 31.08
C ILE A 277 8.33 6.15 32.06
N PRO A 278 7.71 6.07 33.26
CA PRO A 278 8.10 5.15 34.31
C PRO A 278 7.55 3.73 34.05
N LEU A 279 8.05 3.08 33.00
CA LEU A 279 7.73 1.71 32.65
C LEU A 279 9.00 0.91 32.39
N ASP A 280 8.94 -0.39 32.65
CA ASP A 280 10.01 -1.30 32.27
C ASP A 280 9.89 -1.68 30.80
N TRP A 281 10.86 -1.23 30.01
CA TRP A 281 11.00 -1.50 28.59
C TRP A 281 12.28 -2.30 28.33
N LEU A 282 12.18 -3.34 27.52
CA LEU A 282 13.30 -4.12 27.00
C LEU A 282 13.50 -3.83 25.52
N VAL A 283 14.72 -3.51 25.13
CA VAL A 283 15.14 -3.19 23.77
C VAL A 283 15.94 -4.35 23.18
N ILE A 284 15.56 -4.80 22.00
CA ILE A 284 16.24 -5.82 21.21
C ILE A 284 16.66 -5.17 19.89
N ASP A 285 17.96 -5.09 19.62
CA ASP A 285 18.51 -4.55 18.37
C ASP A 285 18.77 -5.66 17.36
N LEU A 286 18.03 -5.66 16.25
CA LEU A 286 18.22 -6.58 15.12
C LEU A 286 19.33 -6.11 14.17
N GLY A 287 19.82 -4.88 14.33
CA GLY A 287 20.90 -4.31 13.53
C GLY A 287 20.68 -2.84 13.21
N GLY A 288 21.60 -1.99 13.68
CA GLY A 288 21.61 -0.57 13.36
C GLY A 288 20.43 0.22 13.95
N GLY A 289 19.67 -0.36 14.87
CA GLY A 289 18.61 0.31 15.62
C GLY A 289 19.11 1.00 16.88
N VAL A 290 20.25 0.57 17.43
CA VAL A 290 20.95 1.19 18.57
C VAL A 290 22.36 1.64 18.16
N ARG A 291 22.82 2.77 18.69
CA ARG A 291 24.13 3.36 18.36
C ARG A 291 25.27 2.38 18.66
N ALA A 292 26.19 2.23 17.70
CA ALA A 292 27.42 1.47 17.88
C ALA A 292 28.28 2.12 18.99
N GLY A 293 28.25 1.54 20.19
CA GLY A 293 28.94 2.07 21.37
C GLY A 293 28.12 2.06 22.66
N ALA A 294 26.79 1.86 22.59
CA ALA A 294 25.96 1.62 23.77
C ALA A 294 26.32 0.26 24.39
N LYS A 295 27.36 0.24 25.23
CA LYS A 295 27.87 -0.94 25.94
C LYS A 295 27.17 -1.08 27.28
N GLY A 296 26.78 -2.31 27.63
CA GLY A 296 26.15 -2.62 28.93
C GLY A 296 24.74 -3.19 28.79
N LYS A 297 24.07 -3.32 29.94
CA LYS A 297 22.70 -3.85 30.06
C LYS A 297 21.62 -2.78 29.85
N ASP A 298 21.99 -1.52 29.84
CA ASP A 298 21.08 -0.39 29.75
C ASP A 298 21.26 0.37 28.42
N VAL A 299 20.18 0.97 27.94
CA VAL A 299 20.11 1.83 26.75
C VAL A 299 19.39 3.10 27.16
N LEU A 300 19.87 4.25 26.72
CA LEU A 300 19.17 5.52 26.88
C LEU A 300 18.33 5.82 25.62
N PRO A 301 17.25 6.62 25.72
CA PRO A 301 16.48 7.04 24.55
C PRO A 301 17.34 7.64 23.43
N GLU A 302 18.38 8.40 23.76
CA GLU A 302 19.34 8.98 22.81
C GLU A 302 20.25 7.96 22.09
N ASP A 303 20.35 6.74 22.62
CA ASP A 303 21.10 5.65 21.99
C ASP A 303 20.28 4.94 20.92
N ILE A 304 18.95 5.07 20.93
CA ILE A 304 18.07 4.53 19.89
C ILE A 304 18.24 5.40 18.64
N VAL A 305 18.76 4.79 17.57
CA VAL A 305 18.99 5.45 16.28
C VAL A 305 18.00 5.02 15.20
N SER A 306 17.19 3.98 15.47
CA SER A 306 16.07 3.55 14.62
C SER A 306 15.16 4.75 14.32
N ILE A 307 15.03 5.05 13.02
CA ILE A 307 14.23 6.18 12.52
C ILE A 307 12.79 6.12 13.03
N PRO A 308 12.03 5.02 12.83
CA PRO A 308 10.65 4.97 13.26
C PRO A 308 10.52 4.98 14.80
N MET A 309 11.44 4.31 15.51
CA MET A 309 11.37 4.27 16.97
C MET A 309 11.62 5.65 17.60
N ARG A 310 12.59 6.42 17.08
CA ARG A 310 12.85 7.79 17.53
C ARG A 310 11.65 8.69 17.32
N ALA A 311 11.01 8.61 16.16
CA ALA A 311 9.81 9.38 15.86
C ALA A 311 8.67 9.02 16.83
N MET A 312 8.46 7.74 17.09
CA MET A 312 7.44 7.30 18.03
C MET A 312 7.76 7.73 19.47
N TRP A 313 9.01 7.58 19.92
CA TRP A 313 9.44 7.98 21.26
C TRP A 313 9.29 9.48 21.50
N ALA A 314 9.58 10.31 20.49
CA ALA A 314 9.34 11.74 20.55
C ALA A 314 7.85 12.06 20.79
N GLY A 315 6.94 11.30 20.18
CA GLY A 315 5.50 11.41 20.45
C GLY A 315 5.08 10.97 21.85
N MET A 316 5.64 9.83 22.30
CA MET A 316 5.38 9.29 23.64
C MET A 316 5.78 10.27 24.75
N THR A 317 6.84 11.05 24.54
CA THR A 317 7.43 11.97 25.52
C THR A 317 7.08 13.45 25.31
N ALA A 318 6.40 13.80 24.21
CA ALA A 318 6.07 15.20 23.86
C ALA A 318 5.23 15.91 24.94
N VAL A 319 4.34 15.18 25.60
CA VAL A 319 3.52 15.68 26.71
C VAL A 319 3.72 14.75 27.90
N PRO A 320 4.13 15.27 29.07
CA PRO A 320 4.35 14.44 30.26
C PRO A 320 3.10 13.63 30.63
N TRP A 321 3.28 12.32 30.82
CA TRP A 321 2.22 11.47 31.30
C TRP A 321 1.97 11.75 32.78
N LYS A 322 0.75 12.20 33.12
CA LYS A 322 0.37 12.55 34.50
C LYS A 322 0.02 11.34 35.38
N GLY A 323 0.28 10.13 34.89
CA GLY A 323 -0.16 8.89 35.51
C GLY A 323 -1.58 8.49 35.09
N PRO A 324 -2.06 7.34 35.59
CA PRO A 324 -3.41 6.89 35.31
C PRO A 324 -4.46 7.85 35.90
N PRO A 325 -5.64 8.01 35.28
CA PRO A 325 -6.72 8.80 35.85
C PRO A 325 -7.12 8.27 37.24
N PRO A 326 -7.51 9.14 38.20
CA PRO A 326 -7.96 8.69 39.51
C PRO A 326 -9.17 7.75 39.37
N MET A 327 -9.03 6.51 39.87
CA MET A 327 -10.08 5.50 39.79
C MET A 327 -11.15 5.72 40.85
N ASP A 328 -12.43 5.57 40.47
CA ASP A 328 -13.52 5.39 41.44
C ASP A 328 -13.36 4.03 42.13
N THR A 329 -13.33 4.04 43.46
CA THR A 329 -13.23 2.87 44.35
C THR A 329 -14.21 1.74 43.99
N LYS A 330 -15.41 2.06 43.50
CA LYS A 330 -16.39 1.07 43.04
C LYS A 330 -15.97 0.37 41.74
N GLY A 331 -15.32 1.09 40.83
CA GLY A 331 -14.79 0.54 39.58
C GLY A 331 -13.68 -0.47 39.83
N PHE A 332 -12.73 -0.15 40.70
CA PHE A 332 -11.63 -1.04 41.05
C PHE A 332 -12.11 -2.36 41.69
N LEU A 333 -13.06 -2.28 42.63
CA LEU A 333 -13.66 -3.46 43.28
C LEU A 333 -14.35 -4.41 42.27
N SER A 334 -14.95 -3.88 41.20
CA SER A 334 -15.59 -4.70 40.16
C SER A 334 -14.57 -5.48 39.31
N VAL A 335 -13.40 -4.89 39.06
CA VAL A 335 -12.30 -5.53 38.31
C VAL A 335 -11.67 -6.64 39.13
N VAL A 336 -11.42 -6.39 40.42
CA VAL A 336 -10.86 -7.37 41.36
C VAL A 336 -11.83 -8.53 41.60
N ALA A 337 -13.13 -8.24 41.76
CA ALA A 337 -14.15 -9.29 41.92
C ALA A 337 -14.29 -10.17 40.66
N GLY A 338 -14.18 -9.59 39.46
CA GLY A 338 -14.24 -10.34 38.20
C GLY A 338 -13.00 -11.18 37.89
N SER A 339 -11.85 -10.87 38.51
CA SER A 339 -10.57 -11.59 38.31
C SER A 339 -10.25 -12.60 39.41
N ALA A 340 -11.05 -12.67 40.49
CA ALA A 340 -10.89 -13.61 41.59
C ALA A 340 -11.20 -15.09 41.23
N THR A 341 -11.74 -15.37 40.05
CA THR A 341 -12.14 -16.71 39.61
C THR A 341 -11.10 -17.44 38.74
N ALA A 342 -9.95 -16.82 38.45
CA ALA A 342 -8.90 -17.42 37.62
C ALA A 342 -7.50 -17.29 38.29
N PRO A 343 -6.88 -18.39 38.76
CA PRO A 343 -5.60 -18.37 39.48
C PRO A 343 -4.42 -17.83 38.65
N ASP A 344 -4.47 -17.96 37.32
CA ASP A 344 -3.41 -17.53 36.38
C ASP A 344 -3.35 -16.01 36.14
N THR A 345 -4.33 -15.26 36.63
CA THR A 345 -4.44 -13.82 36.34
C THR A 345 -3.37 -12.99 37.06
N LEU A 346 -2.88 -13.46 38.21
CA LEU A 346 -1.87 -12.78 39.03
C LEU A 346 -0.42 -12.97 38.52
N ALA A 347 -0.11 -14.11 37.90
CA ALA A 347 1.21 -14.34 37.28
C ALA A 347 1.39 -13.54 35.97
N ARG A 348 0.28 -13.28 35.27
CA ARG A 348 0.21 -12.43 34.07
C ARG A 348 0.41 -10.93 34.33
N LEU A 349 0.67 -10.49 35.56
CA LEU A 349 0.94 -9.08 35.91
C LEU A 349 2.42 -8.67 35.81
N ALA A 350 3.33 -9.60 35.50
CA ALA A 350 4.76 -9.32 35.32
C ALA A 350 5.09 -8.94 33.86
N ASP A 351 4.35 -8.00 33.28
CA ASP A 351 4.42 -7.73 31.85
C ASP A 351 5.50 -6.71 31.50
N LYS A 352 6.60 -7.18 30.91
CA LYS A 352 7.64 -6.32 30.34
C LYS A 352 7.15 -5.75 29.01
N ASN A 353 7.43 -4.47 28.76
CA ASN A 353 7.21 -3.88 27.44
C ASN A 353 8.41 -4.19 26.55
N TYR A 354 8.18 -4.51 25.28
CA TYR A 354 9.24 -4.87 24.34
C TYR A 354 9.34 -3.87 23.21
N ILE A 355 10.58 -3.55 22.83
CA ILE A 355 10.93 -2.71 21.72
C ILE A 355 11.96 -3.48 20.89
N VAL A 356 11.58 -3.91 19.70
CA VAL A 356 12.47 -4.52 18.72
C VAL A 356 12.80 -3.46 17.67
N VAL A 357 14.08 -3.22 17.39
CA VAL A 357 14.52 -2.16 16.47
C VAL A 357 15.54 -2.65 15.45
N ALA A 358 15.46 -2.07 14.26
CA ALA A 358 16.56 -1.97 13.30
C ALA A 358 16.61 -0.53 12.77
N LYS A 359 17.57 -0.19 11.92
CA LYS A 359 17.73 1.19 11.41
C LYS A 359 16.43 1.81 10.85
N GLN A 360 15.69 1.05 10.05
CA GLN A 360 14.46 1.50 9.36
C GLN A 360 13.19 0.82 9.90
N PHE A 361 13.28 0.06 10.99
CA PHE A 361 12.20 -0.77 11.51
C PHE A 361 12.04 -0.61 13.02
N CYS A 362 10.80 -0.63 13.50
CA CYS A 362 10.53 -0.90 14.91
C CYS A 362 9.26 -1.73 15.10
N ASN A 363 9.28 -2.59 16.11
CA ASN A 363 8.10 -3.23 16.67
C ASN A 363 8.05 -2.93 18.16
N VAL A 364 6.93 -2.39 18.64
CA VAL A 364 6.75 -2.01 20.04
C VAL A 364 5.50 -2.67 20.58
N SER A 365 5.68 -3.53 21.55
CA SER A 365 4.61 -4.19 22.29
C SER A 365 4.53 -3.61 23.68
N THR A 366 3.37 -3.05 24.01
CA THR A 366 3.09 -2.50 25.33
C THR A 366 2.00 -3.31 25.99
N ARG A 367 2.25 -3.68 27.24
CA ARG A 367 1.30 -4.42 28.05
C ARG A 367 1.28 -3.81 29.44
N LEU A 368 0.10 -3.35 29.86
CA LEU A 368 -0.11 -2.69 31.14
C LEU A 368 -1.47 -3.12 31.71
N GLY A 369 -1.45 -4.08 32.64
CA GLY A 369 -2.67 -4.70 33.14
C GLY A 369 -3.46 -5.37 32.00
N PHE A 370 -4.69 -4.91 31.75
CA PHE A 370 -5.57 -5.46 30.72
C PHE A 370 -5.50 -4.72 29.38
N HIS A 371 -4.57 -3.77 29.21
CA HIS A 371 -4.39 -3.01 27.97
C HIS A 371 -3.21 -3.55 27.17
N PHE A 372 -3.48 -3.92 25.93
CA PHE A 372 -2.50 -4.49 25.00
C PHE A 372 -2.45 -3.62 23.76
N SER A 373 -1.25 -3.21 23.36
CA SER A 373 -1.05 -2.66 22.02
C SER A 373 0.27 -3.07 21.41
N THR A 374 0.23 -3.27 20.11
CA THR A 374 1.39 -3.58 19.28
C THR A 374 1.44 -2.59 18.14
N THR A 375 2.60 -1.97 17.95
CA THR A 375 2.90 -1.09 16.83
C THR A 375 4.05 -1.69 16.04
N GLU A 376 3.91 -1.79 14.73
CA GLU A 376 4.99 -2.13 13.83
C GLU A 376 5.14 -1.02 12.78
N ALA A 377 6.36 -0.65 12.45
CA ALA A 377 6.61 0.35 11.42
C ALA A 377 7.89 0.08 10.65
N TYR A 378 7.83 0.30 9.34
CA TYR A 378 8.97 0.35 8.46
C TYR A 378 8.98 1.70 7.72
N THR A 379 10.10 2.41 7.80
CA THR A 379 10.28 3.74 7.19
C THR A 379 11.62 3.83 6.48
N GLY A 380 11.60 3.94 5.16
CA GLY A 380 12.77 4.09 4.29
C GLY A 380 12.50 5.00 3.09
N GLU A 381 13.44 4.99 2.14
CA GLU A 381 13.42 5.89 0.97
C GLU A 381 12.33 5.52 -0.05
N GLU A 382 12.03 4.22 -0.18
CA GLU A 382 11.01 3.70 -1.10
C GLU A 382 9.61 3.82 -0.49
N GLU A 383 8.84 4.83 -0.91
CA GLU A 383 7.50 5.13 -0.37
C GLU A 383 6.55 3.92 -0.37
N ASN A 384 6.65 3.05 -1.38
CA ASN A 384 5.78 1.88 -1.53
C ASN A 384 6.05 0.77 -0.49
N GLN A 385 7.21 0.79 0.17
CA GLN A 385 7.56 -0.18 1.23
C GLN A 385 7.20 0.35 2.62
N ASN A 386 6.96 1.65 2.74
CA ASN A 386 6.74 2.33 4.00
C ASN A 386 5.36 2.01 4.56
N TYR A 387 5.29 1.62 5.84
CA TYR A 387 4.03 1.35 6.52
C TYR A 387 4.10 1.57 8.04
N ILE A 388 2.92 1.76 8.65
CA ILE A 388 2.69 1.59 10.09
C ILE A 388 1.48 0.69 10.26
N SER A 389 1.58 -0.29 11.15
CA SER A 389 0.49 -1.14 11.61
C SER A 389 0.35 -1.00 13.12
N PHE A 390 -0.88 -0.84 13.58
CA PHE A 390 -1.20 -0.69 14.99
C PHE A 390 -2.39 -1.56 15.35
N ILE A 391 -2.25 -2.27 16.46
CA ILE A 391 -3.31 -3.06 17.06
C ILE A 391 -3.44 -2.63 18.50
N PHE A 392 -4.65 -2.33 18.92
CA PHE A 392 -5.00 -2.07 20.31
C PHE A 392 -6.14 -3.00 20.71
N LYS A 393 -6.06 -3.59 21.91
CA LYS A 393 -7.13 -4.40 22.48
C LYS A 393 -7.13 -4.37 24.00
N GLY A 394 -8.31 -4.60 24.56
CA GLY A 394 -8.48 -4.93 25.97
C GLY A 394 -8.81 -3.72 26.82
N GLY A 395 -9.11 -3.97 28.09
CA GLY A 395 -9.44 -2.96 29.06
C GLY A 395 -9.89 -3.53 30.39
N GLY A 396 -9.82 -2.70 31.43
CA GLY A 396 -10.29 -3.08 32.76
C GLY A 396 -11.76 -2.71 33.01
N ALA A 397 -12.42 -2.02 32.09
CA ALA A 397 -13.79 -1.53 32.28
C ALA A 397 -14.85 -2.50 31.71
N ASP A 398 -16.12 -2.20 31.94
CA ASP A 398 -17.23 -2.85 31.23
C ASP A 398 -17.17 -2.60 29.72
N ASP A 399 -17.86 -3.46 28.97
CA ASP A 399 -17.85 -3.51 27.51
C ASP A 399 -18.20 -2.16 26.87
N MET A 400 -19.17 -1.43 27.43
CA MET A 400 -19.59 -0.15 26.89
C MET A 400 -18.45 0.89 26.96
N ARG A 401 -17.74 0.95 28.09
CA ARG A 401 -16.60 1.86 28.25
C ARG A 401 -15.38 1.44 27.44
N ARG A 402 -15.12 0.14 27.30
CA ARG A 402 -14.06 -0.37 26.42
C ARG A 402 -14.32 -0.03 24.95
N ASN A 403 -15.55 -0.22 24.49
CA ASN A 403 -15.97 0.13 23.12
C ASN A 403 -15.86 1.65 22.87
N ARG A 404 -16.21 2.50 23.85
CA ARG A 404 -16.01 3.95 23.73
C ARG A 404 -14.55 4.34 23.56
N ARG A 405 -13.63 3.72 24.30
CA ARG A 405 -12.20 3.96 24.07
C ARG A 405 -11.77 3.50 22.69
N ALA A 406 -12.21 2.32 22.23
CA ALA A 406 -11.87 1.84 20.91
C ALA A 406 -12.33 2.82 19.82
N ALA A 407 -13.58 3.31 19.90
CA ALA A 407 -14.10 4.35 19.01
C ALA A 407 -13.33 5.67 19.11
N PHE A 408 -12.95 6.07 20.33
CA PHE A 408 -12.13 7.27 20.58
C PHE A 408 -10.75 7.18 19.92
N ILE A 409 -10.02 6.08 20.11
CA ILE A 409 -8.72 5.83 19.47
C ILE A 409 -8.89 5.84 17.95
N ALA A 410 -9.90 5.15 17.44
CA ALA A 410 -10.17 5.08 16.01
C ALA A 410 -10.41 6.45 15.39
N ARG A 411 -11.21 7.29 16.06
CA ARG A 411 -11.49 8.66 15.61
C ARG A 411 -10.23 9.53 15.53
N ILE A 412 -9.28 9.36 16.47
CA ILE A 412 -8.00 10.08 16.42
C ILE A 412 -7.18 9.59 15.24
N LEU A 413 -7.00 8.27 15.10
CA LEU A 413 -6.15 7.70 14.07
C LEU A 413 -6.68 7.99 12.66
N ASP A 414 -8.01 7.94 12.45
CA ASP A 414 -8.66 8.32 11.20
C ASP A 414 -8.38 9.79 10.82
N LYS A 415 -8.40 10.72 11.79
CA LYS A 415 -8.02 12.13 11.55
C LYS A 415 -6.58 12.27 11.03
N TYR A 416 -5.69 11.36 11.42
CA TYR A 416 -4.29 11.35 11.02
C TYR A 416 -3.98 10.31 9.92
N ASP A 417 -4.94 10.07 9.02
CA ASP A 417 -4.79 9.29 7.78
C ASP A 417 -4.52 7.78 7.96
N PHE A 418 -4.73 7.24 9.16
CA PHE A 418 -4.76 5.79 9.32
C PHE A 418 -6.09 5.26 8.78
N ARG A 419 -6.04 4.16 8.04
CA ARG A 419 -7.21 3.30 7.82
C ARG A 419 -7.49 2.56 9.11
N VAL A 420 -8.70 2.70 9.66
CA VAL A 420 -9.06 2.10 10.94
C VAL A 420 -10.25 1.15 10.80
N GLU A 421 -10.14 -0.02 11.40
CA GLU A 421 -11.23 -0.97 11.62
C GLU A 421 -11.42 -1.19 13.12
N VAL A 422 -12.68 -1.14 13.58
CA VAL A 422 -13.02 -1.37 14.99
C VAL A 422 -13.87 -2.62 15.09
N LYS A 423 -13.44 -3.58 15.91
CA LYS A 423 -14.20 -4.78 16.26
C LYS A 423 -14.35 -4.84 17.77
N GLN A 424 -15.52 -4.44 18.27
CA GLN A 424 -15.79 -4.33 19.70
C GLN A 424 -14.76 -3.40 20.39
N ASP A 425 -13.94 -3.93 21.30
CA ASP A 425 -12.90 -3.19 22.02
C ASP A 425 -11.52 -3.23 21.34
N ALA A 426 -11.42 -3.86 20.17
CA ALA A 426 -10.20 -3.92 19.38
C ALA A 426 -10.19 -2.87 18.27
N VAL A 427 -9.05 -2.20 18.12
CA VAL A 427 -8.76 -1.23 17.05
C VAL A 427 -7.62 -1.77 16.21
N PHE A 428 -7.83 -1.84 14.91
CA PHE A 428 -6.81 -2.17 13.93
C PHE A 428 -6.60 -0.93 13.06
N ALA A 429 -5.38 -0.41 13.01
CA ALA A 429 -5.07 0.77 12.22
C ALA A 429 -3.86 0.52 11.32
N ARG A 430 -3.92 0.99 10.08
CA ARG A 430 -2.85 0.83 9.10
C ARG A 430 -2.69 2.06 8.21
N ILE A 431 -1.46 2.35 7.84
CA ILE A 431 -1.09 3.40 6.88
C ILE A 431 0.08 2.87 6.05
N GLU A 432 0.10 3.16 4.75
CA GLU A 432 1.07 2.62 3.80
C GLU A 432 1.23 3.53 2.58
N GLY A 433 2.36 3.45 1.88
CA GLY A 433 2.52 4.15 0.60
C GLY A 433 2.80 5.65 0.71
N HIS A 434 3.46 6.08 1.79
CA HIS A 434 3.79 7.48 2.05
C HIS A 434 5.29 7.69 2.26
N THR A 435 5.75 8.94 2.17
CA THR A 435 7.13 9.32 2.46
C THR A 435 7.56 8.97 3.88
N GLN A 436 8.86 8.73 4.08
CA GLN A 436 9.45 8.50 5.40
C GLN A 436 9.06 9.62 6.39
N ARG A 437 9.20 10.88 5.98
CA ARG A 437 8.88 12.05 6.80
C ARG A 437 7.41 12.09 7.21
N PHE A 438 6.49 11.71 6.32
CA PHE A 438 5.07 11.66 6.65
C PHE A 438 4.80 10.60 7.72
N LEU A 439 5.38 9.40 7.58
CA LEU A 439 5.22 8.34 8.58
C LEU A 439 5.87 8.69 9.92
N GLU A 440 7.00 9.38 9.94
CA GLU A 440 7.61 9.87 11.19
C GLU A 440 6.65 10.79 11.97
N GLU A 441 5.95 11.71 11.30
CA GLU A 441 4.93 12.54 11.96
C GLU A 441 3.75 11.71 12.46
N ARG A 442 3.31 10.68 11.72
CA ARG A 442 2.23 9.76 12.14
C ARG A 442 2.66 8.86 13.29
N LEU A 443 3.92 8.48 13.37
CA LEU A 443 4.49 7.75 14.51
C LEU A 443 4.53 8.63 15.77
N ARG A 444 4.78 9.94 15.65
CA ARG A 444 4.66 10.86 16.81
C ARG A 444 3.23 10.91 17.34
N VAL A 445 2.24 11.02 16.45
CA VAL A 445 0.82 10.94 16.84
C VAL A 445 0.55 9.63 17.58
N LEU A 446 0.95 8.50 16.98
CA LEU A 446 0.68 7.18 17.52
C LEU A 446 1.38 6.93 18.87
N GLY A 447 2.63 7.38 19.02
CA GLY A 447 3.35 7.32 20.29
C GLY A 447 2.62 8.05 21.42
N HIS A 448 2.07 9.23 21.12
CA HIS A 448 1.26 9.98 22.09
C HIS A 448 -0.03 9.22 22.45
N VAL A 449 -0.73 8.66 21.45
CA VAL A 449 -1.93 7.83 21.68
C VAL A 449 -1.61 6.64 22.59
N ILE A 450 -0.55 5.89 22.33
CA ILE A 450 -0.17 4.69 23.13
C ILE A 450 0.02 5.02 24.62
N VAL A 451 0.55 6.19 24.95
CA VAL A 451 0.79 6.61 26.33
C VAL A 451 -0.47 7.19 26.97
N HIS A 452 -1.19 8.06 26.26
CA HIS A 452 -2.26 8.87 26.84
C HIS A 452 -3.65 8.26 26.73
N THR A 453 -3.85 7.17 25.95
CA THR A 453 -5.12 6.43 25.94
C THR A 453 -5.20 5.29 26.96
N ARG A 454 -4.15 5.14 27.76
CA ARG A 454 -4.05 4.14 28.82
C ARG A 454 -5.09 4.40 29.89
N GLN A 455 -5.86 3.37 30.22
CA GLN A 455 -6.89 3.42 31.28
C GLN A 455 -7.97 4.50 31.09
N MET A 456 -8.07 5.13 29.91
CA MET A 456 -9.14 6.10 29.63
C MET A 456 -10.53 5.47 29.66
N ASP A 457 -10.65 4.15 29.44
CA ASP A 457 -11.88 3.39 29.65
C ASP A 457 -12.42 3.55 31.08
N MET A 458 -11.58 3.81 32.07
CA MET A 458 -12.03 4.04 33.44
C MET A 458 -12.91 5.29 33.58
N VAL A 459 -12.68 6.31 32.75
CA VAL A 459 -13.28 7.66 32.88
C VAL A 459 -14.26 8.02 31.76
N MET A 460 -14.43 7.15 30.76
CA MET A 460 -15.33 7.35 29.61
C MET A 460 -16.79 6.95 29.90
N TYR A 461 -17.39 7.56 30.93
CA TYR A 461 -18.74 7.21 31.39
C TYR A 461 -19.88 7.54 30.40
N ASN A 462 -19.68 8.52 29.51
CA ASN A 462 -20.67 8.96 28.52
C ASN A 462 -19.99 9.63 27.31
N GLU A 463 -20.75 9.84 26.23
CA GLU A 463 -20.25 10.42 24.97
C GLU A 463 -19.69 11.85 25.12
N ARG A 464 -20.25 12.66 26.03
CA ARG A 464 -19.74 14.04 26.25
C ARG A 464 -18.32 14.03 26.80
N MET A 465 -17.99 13.07 27.66
CA MET A 465 -16.62 12.89 28.16
C MET A 465 -15.69 12.44 27.03
N VAL A 466 -16.13 11.52 26.17
CA VAL A 466 -15.36 11.08 25.00
C VAL A 466 -15.04 12.26 24.07
N ASP A 467 -16.02 13.10 23.77
CA ASP A 467 -15.82 14.30 22.95
C ASP A 467 -14.88 15.32 23.59
N TRP A 468 -14.97 15.51 24.91
CA TRP A 468 -14.08 16.41 25.64
C TRP A 468 -12.63 15.93 25.57
N TYR A 469 -12.39 14.66 25.90
CA TYR A 469 -11.05 14.05 25.79
C TYR A 469 -10.53 14.06 24.36
N TYR A 470 -11.41 13.93 23.36
CA TYR A 470 -11.02 13.95 21.96
C TYR A 470 -10.44 15.31 21.58
N LYS A 471 -11.12 16.39 21.97
CA LYS A 471 -10.64 17.76 21.75
C LYS A 471 -9.34 18.05 22.50
N ASP A 472 -9.24 17.59 23.75
CA ASP A 472 -8.03 17.76 24.57
C ASP A 472 -6.82 17.03 23.96
N MET A 473 -7.01 15.78 23.53
CA MET A 473 -5.99 14.97 22.87
C MET A 473 -5.55 15.60 21.54
N LEU A 474 -6.48 16.11 20.73
CA LEU A 474 -6.13 16.79 19.48
C LEU A 474 -5.30 18.04 19.72
N LYS A 475 -5.71 18.87 20.70
CA LYS A 475 -4.96 20.07 21.06
C LYS A 475 -3.54 19.72 21.53
N ALA A 476 -3.38 18.63 22.28
CA ALA A 476 -2.07 18.13 22.68
C ALA A 476 -1.24 17.71 21.46
N ILE A 477 -1.79 16.90 20.56
CA ILE A 477 -1.09 16.44 19.34
C ILE A 477 -0.69 17.60 18.43
N GLU A 478 -1.59 18.56 18.22
CA GLU A 478 -1.36 19.75 17.39
C GLU A 478 -0.26 20.67 17.94
N SER A 479 0.13 20.51 19.21
CA SER A 479 1.25 21.28 19.80
C SER A 479 2.65 20.79 19.37
N PHE A 480 2.77 19.56 18.85
CA PHE A 480 4.06 18.97 18.47
C PHE A 480 4.08 18.27 17.11
N VAL A 481 2.93 18.15 16.44
CA VAL A 481 2.81 17.64 15.06
C VAL A 481 2.34 18.77 14.16
N THR A 482 3.11 19.06 13.10
CA THR A 482 2.68 20.02 12.09
C THR A 482 1.84 19.29 11.05
N VAL A 483 0.52 19.45 11.08
CA VAL A 483 -0.35 18.91 10.02
C VAL A 483 -0.24 19.81 8.80
N THR A 484 0.68 19.51 7.89
CA THR A 484 0.58 20.05 6.52
C THR A 484 -0.64 19.44 5.86
N HIS A 485 -1.70 20.25 5.71
CA HIS A 485 -3.01 19.86 5.18
C HIS A 485 -3.10 19.80 3.66
#